data_AF-A0A8H6WQX4-F1
#
_entry.id   AF-A0A8H6WQX4-F1
#
_cell.length_a   1.000
_cell.length_b   1.000
_cell.length_c   1.000
_cell.angle_alpha   90.00
_cell.angle_beta   90.00
_cell.angle_gamma   90.00
#
_symmetry.space_group_name_H-M   'P 1'
#
loop_
_entity.id
_entity.type
_entity.pdbx_description
1 polymer ?
#
loop_
_entity_poly.entity_id
_entity_poly.type
_entity_poly.pdbx_seq_one_letter_code
_entity_poly.pdbx_strand_id
1 'polypeptide(L)'
;MPLALFRARSPLVSTLLLVALLTTGVWLVGRTEEHALQPSTERVWAESPVTTSRSPLGRHRVPKPTQVKAQDAPQLSMASHVPVDVAEPSHSKETYGKAAPYLFPVNDPEHTHPWTLHNQGAMQSLFACLESVNCAQNQTKVILLASYHFRGALSGWDGGEDLWARSTIIALGNLGYTILYATTPHLQRTIQLYQTMPNLISMVLLDVGDMMTCFNDDSTLCVKSHDNPDGIPAHKIFTFNWWEDSAHPLDERWDLSPEAYPGSKHTYLGYSIEPSCAQRTFVPHSERAKQVYVMGKNGDYFAAGNRAWEPHTLERAAEAIRPPSVDAGAGAEAQVRFLVGIREDGLPAEFAAVEKKGMLKDLGRLSPEEFYSRLSHSVALLGMGSPRTSPSAYDALCLGVAFINPVHSWDRDYPTDRTRWVAQHETLKYLDPPYVYNVFVNDDEGFVRAVKEATERPFSSFIPKHMRFPAIEERLGKIINTDWKGRAEELMEQRRKGGPGKVFLL
;
A
#
# COMPACT_ATOMS: atom_id res chain seq x y z
N MET A 1 55.96 57.36 0.29
CA MET A 1 56.33 56.54 -0.89
C MET A 1 55.97 55.09 -0.59
N PRO A 2 55.35 54.33 -1.53
CA PRO A 2 54.16 54.72 -2.32
C PRO A 2 53.06 53.62 -2.45
N LEU A 3 51.82 54.10 -2.66
CA LEU A 3 50.72 53.67 -3.58
C LEU A 3 50.11 52.24 -3.51
N ALA A 4 48.81 51.97 -3.82
CA ALA A 4 47.61 52.77 -4.08
C ALA A 4 46.38 51.86 -4.41
N LEU A 5 45.16 52.46 -4.36
CA LEU A 5 43.91 52.19 -5.13
C LEU A 5 43.13 50.88 -4.79
N PHE A 6 41.81 50.87 -4.54
CA PHE A 6 40.73 51.51 -5.27
C PHE A 6 39.54 51.96 -4.37
N ARG A 7 39.04 53.16 -4.65
CA ARG A 7 37.70 53.65 -4.30
C ARG A 7 36.80 53.48 -5.53
N ALA A 8 35.61 52.91 -5.35
CA ALA A 8 34.39 53.35 -6.02
C ALA A 8 33.17 52.88 -5.22
N ARG A 9 32.43 53.84 -4.66
CA ARG A 9 31.17 53.64 -3.93
C ARG A 9 30.03 53.66 -4.93
N SER A 10 29.25 52.58 -5.03
CA SER A 10 27.94 52.63 -5.67
C SER A 10 26.89 53.04 -4.61
N PRO A 11 26.13 54.13 -4.81
CA PRO A 11 25.08 54.53 -3.89
C PRO A 11 23.92 53.52 -3.82
N LEU A 12 23.81 52.61 -4.79
CA LEU A 12 22.79 51.55 -4.82
C LEU A 12 22.98 50.46 -3.77
N VAL A 13 24.24 50.18 -3.37
CA VAL A 13 24.53 49.12 -2.38
C VAL A 13 24.18 49.57 -0.97
N SER A 14 24.35 50.84 -0.65
CA SER A 14 23.95 51.39 0.65
C SER A 14 22.43 51.49 0.82
N THR A 15 21.67 51.72 -0.25
CA THR A 15 20.21 51.76 -0.20
C THR A 15 19.59 50.37 -0.05
N LEU A 16 20.15 49.35 -0.70
CA LEU A 16 19.69 47.96 -0.56
C LEU A 16 19.95 47.38 0.83
N LEU A 17 21.07 47.74 1.47
CA LEU A 17 21.36 47.32 2.85
C LEU A 17 20.44 47.98 3.88
N LEU A 18 19.98 49.22 3.64
CA LEU A 18 19.03 49.89 4.54
C LEU A 18 17.61 49.32 4.42
N VAL A 19 17.18 48.92 3.22
CA VAL A 19 15.85 48.30 2.99
C VAL A 19 15.79 46.87 3.57
N ALA A 20 16.89 46.11 3.52
CA ALA A 20 16.99 44.78 4.13
C ALA A 20 16.95 44.82 5.67
N LEU A 21 17.51 45.88 6.30
CA LEU A 21 17.47 46.06 7.76
C LEU A 21 16.13 46.60 8.27
N LEU A 22 15.39 47.38 7.47
CA LEU A 22 14.06 47.88 7.85
C LEU A 22 12.95 46.83 7.70
N THR A 23 13.09 45.88 6.77
CA THR A 23 12.11 44.80 6.57
C THR A 23 12.22 43.67 7.58
N THR A 24 13.40 43.47 8.20
CA THR A 24 13.60 42.49 9.28
C THR A 24 13.22 43.03 10.67
N GLY A 25 13.23 44.35 10.88
CA GLY A 25 12.81 44.97 12.15
C GLY A 25 11.30 45.04 12.39
N VAL A 26 10.48 45.02 11.33
CA VAL A 26 9.00 45.13 11.44
C VAL A 26 8.35 43.80 11.83
N TRP A 27 9.05 42.67 11.72
CA TRP A 27 8.49 41.35 12.09
C TRP A 27 8.69 40.97 13.57
N LEU A 28 9.45 41.76 14.34
CA LEU A 28 9.82 41.45 15.73
C LEU A 28 9.13 42.31 16.80
N VAL A 29 8.24 43.24 16.43
CA VAL A 29 7.56 44.15 17.39
C VAL A 29 6.05 43.87 17.55
N GLY A 30 5.50 42.87 16.87
CA GLY A 30 4.08 42.53 16.94
C GLY A 30 3.73 41.38 17.89
N ARG A 31 4.21 41.35 19.15
CA ARG A 31 3.75 40.32 20.11
C ARG A 31 3.95 40.66 21.60
N THR A 32 3.30 41.72 22.06
CA THR A 32 3.08 42.12 23.47
C THR A 32 1.96 43.17 23.42
N GLU A 33 0.81 43.17 24.06
CA GLU A 33 0.28 42.63 25.32
C GLU A 33 -1.25 42.53 25.16
N GLU A 34 -1.92 41.58 25.82
CA GLU A 34 -3.24 41.85 26.39
C GLU A 34 -3.51 40.85 27.52
N HIS A 35 -3.48 41.35 28.76
CA HIS A 35 -3.91 40.67 29.98
C HIS A 35 -5.03 41.50 30.62
N ALA A 36 -6.20 40.88 30.85
CA ALA A 36 -7.10 41.14 31.99
C ALA A 36 -8.23 40.09 31.95
N LEU A 37 -8.22 39.10 32.85
CA LEU A 37 -8.98 39.04 34.12
C LEU A 37 -10.49 38.87 33.95
N GLN A 38 -11.02 37.67 34.25
CA GLN A 38 -12.16 37.42 35.17
C GLN A 38 -12.48 35.91 35.36
N PRO A 39 -13.32 35.49 36.35
CA PRO A 39 -12.87 34.61 37.44
C PRO A 39 -13.33 33.14 37.35
N SER A 40 -12.70 32.33 38.19
CA SER A 40 -13.02 30.94 38.50
C SER A 40 -14.41 30.76 39.12
N THR A 41 -15.24 29.90 38.52
CA THR A 41 -16.33 29.20 39.22
C THR A 41 -16.38 27.73 38.81
N GLU A 42 -16.32 26.90 39.85
CA GLU A 42 -16.92 25.58 40.08
C GLU A 42 -16.89 24.43 39.05
N ARG A 43 -16.48 23.29 39.61
CA ARG A 43 -16.44 21.95 39.02
C ARG A 43 -17.84 21.46 38.66
N VAL A 44 -17.99 20.94 37.44
CA VAL A 44 -18.94 19.87 37.13
C VAL A 44 -18.23 18.86 36.24
N TRP A 45 -18.29 17.59 36.64
CA TRP A 45 -17.79 16.44 35.89
C TRP A 45 -18.58 16.28 34.59
N ALA A 46 -17.89 16.29 33.46
CA ALA A 46 -18.46 15.91 32.16
C ALA A 46 -17.42 15.20 31.31
N GLU A 47 -17.92 14.20 30.62
CA GLU A 47 -17.26 13.16 29.82
C GLU A 47 -16.20 13.69 28.85
N SER A 48 -15.09 12.96 28.74
CA SER A 48 -14.02 13.25 27.78
C SER A 48 -14.50 12.98 26.34
N PRO A 49 -14.35 13.92 25.40
CA PRO A 49 -14.60 13.64 23.99
C PRO A 49 -13.44 12.81 23.42
N VAL A 50 -13.80 11.79 22.63
CA VAL A 50 -12.89 11.05 21.76
C VAL A 50 -12.22 12.02 20.81
N THR A 51 -10.94 12.29 21.05
CA THR A 51 -10.08 13.01 20.11
C THR A 51 -9.76 12.10 18.94
N THR A 52 -10.47 12.30 17.82
CA THR A 52 -10.02 11.82 16.51
C THR A 52 -8.72 12.55 16.17
N SER A 53 -7.60 11.90 16.45
CA SER A 53 -6.27 12.31 16.00
C SER A 53 -6.25 12.33 14.48
N ARG A 54 -6.33 13.54 13.90
CA ARG A 54 -5.97 13.75 12.49
C ARG A 54 -4.45 13.51 12.39
N SER A 55 -4.07 12.40 11.76
CA SER A 55 -2.70 12.21 11.30
C SER A 55 -2.28 13.42 10.46
N PRO A 56 -1.12 14.04 10.73
CA PRO A 56 -0.59 15.05 9.84
C PRO A 56 -0.23 14.37 8.52
N LEU A 57 -0.80 14.86 7.41
CA LEU A 57 -0.35 14.57 6.04
C LEU A 57 1.11 15.03 5.92
N GLY A 58 2.03 14.16 6.35
CA GLY A 58 3.45 14.31 6.13
C GLY A 58 3.70 14.20 4.63
N ARG A 59 4.36 15.21 4.04
CA ARG A 59 4.92 15.09 2.69
C ARG A 59 5.91 13.93 2.71
N HIS A 60 5.49 12.75 2.24
CA HIS A 60 6.40 11.65 1.96
C HIS A 60 7.38 12.12 0.88
N ARG A 61 8.63 12.38 1.27
CA ARG A 61 9.73 12.44 0.30
C ARG A 61 9.84 11.03 -0.27
N VAL A 62 9.44 10.87 -1.53
CA VAL A 62 9.73 9.66 -2.31
C VAL A 62 11.24 9.41 -2.23
N PRO A 63 11.70 8.28 -1.66
CA PRO A 63 13.11 7.94 -1.68
C PRO A 63 13.56 7.82 -3.13
N LYS A 64 14.70 8.42 -3.48
CA LYS A 64 15.34 8.12 -4.77
C LYS A 64 15.60 6.61 -4.81
N PRO A 65 15.13 5.88 -5.83
CA PRO A 65 15.37 4.45 -5.91
C PRO A 65 16.87 4.19 -5.97
N THR A 66 17.36 3.33 -5.08
CA THR A 66 18.65 2.69 -5.25
C THR A 66 18.55 1.89 -6.53
N GLN A 67 19.29 2.26 -7.58
CA GLN A 67 19.34 1.50 -8.82
C GLN A 67 19.99 0.15 -8.54
N VAL A 68 19.16 -0.85 -8.25
CA VAL A 68 19.54 -2.25 -8.39
C VAL A 68 19.64 -2.51 -9.89
N LYS A 69 20.75 -3.09 -10.36
CA LYS A 69 20.91 -3.47 -11.76
C LYS A 69 19.72 -4.36 -12.15
N ALA A 70 18.99 -3.98 -13.19
CA ALA A 70 17.77 -4.65 -13.64
C ALA A 70 17.98 -6.10 -14.14
N GLN A 71 19.21 -6.62 -14.12
CA GLN A 71 19.56 -7.95 -14.63
C GLN A 71 19.25 -9.10 -13.66
N ASP A 72 19.09 -8.81 -12.35
CA ASP A 72 18.89 -9.85 -11.33
C ASP A 72 17.47 -9.90 -10.74
N ALA A 73 16.55 -9.05 -11.22
CA ALA A 73 15.15 -9.17 -10.85
C ALA A 73 14.58 -10.44 -11.52
N PRO A 74 14.00 -11.40 -10.78
CA PRO A 74 13.34 -12.53 -11.40
C PRO A 74 12.28 -11.98 -12.35
N GLN A 75 12.48 -12.19 -13.66
CA GLN A 75 11.44 -11.93 -14.63
C GLN A 75 10.24 -12.75 -14.19
N LEU A 76 9.19 -12.08 -13.75
CA LEU A 76 7.85 -12.64 -13.74
C LEU A 76 7.57 -12.98 -15.20
N SER A 77 7.90 -14.22 -15.58
CA SER A 77 7.35 -14.87 -16.76
C SER A 77 5.85 -14.89 -16.50
N MET A 78 5.17 -13.85 -16.96
CA MET A 78 3.74 -13.87 -17.22
C MET A 78 3.52 -15.14 -18.02
N ALA A 79 2.75 -16.07 -17.44
CA ALA A 79 2.68 -17.46 -17.84
C ALA A 79 2.73 -17.59 -19.38
N SER A 80 3.67 -18.39 -19.86
CA SER A 80 3.72 -18.83 -21.25
C SER A 80 2.32 -19.30 -21.65
N HIS A 81 1.71 -18.64 -22.63
CA HIS A 81 0.42 -19.02 -23.17
C HIS A 81 0.44 -20.51 -23.50
N VAL A 82 -0.43 -21.29 -22.85
CA VAL A 82 -0.70 -22.68 -23.25
C VAL A 82 -1.25 -22.64 -24.67
N PRO A 83 -0.61 -23.30 -25.66
CA PRO A 83 -1.13 -23.33 -27.01
C PRO A 83 -2.43 -24.14 -27.02
N VAL A 84 -3.54 -23.48 -27.32
CA VAL A 84 -4.81 -24.14 -27.57
C VAL A 84 -4.80 -24.58 -29.04
N ASP A 85 -4.76 -25.88 -29.30
CA ASP A 85 -4.91 -26.46 -30.64
C ASP A 85 -6.33 -26.21 -31.15
N VAL A 86 -6.51 -25.13 -31.91
CA VAL A 86 -7.74 -24.84 -32.66
C VAL A 86 -7.49 -25.22 -34.11
N ALA A 87 -8.29 -26.15 -34.63
CA ALA A 87 -8.26 -26.56 -36.04
C ALA A 87 -8.49 -25.35 -36.96
N GLU A 88 -7.55 -25.11 -37.88
CA GLU A 88 -7.57 -23.98 -38.82
C GLU A 88 -8.71 -24.11 -39.85
N PRO A 89 -9.62 -23.14 -39.96
CA PRO A 89 -10.47 -22.98 -41.13
C PRO A 89 -9.65 -22.39 -42.28
N SER A 90 -9.72 -22.99 -43.47
CA SER A 90 -9.07 -22.50 -44.68
C SER A 90 -9.78 -21.25 -45.21
N HIS A 91 -9.40 -20.07 -44.71
CA HIS A 91 -9.77 -18.79 -45.31
C HIS A 91 -8.55 -18.11 -45.95
N SER A 92 -8.77 -17.60 -47.16
CA SER A 92 -7.82 -16.88 -48.00
C SER A 92 -7.06 -15.81 -47.21
N LYS A 93 -5.72 -15.89 -47.25
CA LYS A 93 -4.81 -14.89 -46.68
C LYS A 93 -4.91 -13.58 -47.45
N GLU A 94 -5.90 -12.76 -47.14
CA GLU A 94 -5.86 -11.34 -47.49
C GLU A 94 -4.77 -10.67 -46.65
N THR A 95 -3.65 -10.35 -47.30
CA THR A 95 -2.57 -9.52 -46.78
C THR A 95 -3.03 -8.08 -46.64
N TYR A 96 -3.89 -7.80 -45.67
CA TYR A 96 -4.00 -6.44 -45.13
C TYR A 96 -2.67 -6.11 -44.45
N GLY A 97 -1.99 -5.06 -44.93
CA GLY A 97 -0.76 -4.59 -44.32
C GLY A 97 -1.04 -4.18 -42.88
N LYS A 98 -0.51 -4.94 -41.92
CA LYS A 98 -0.72 -4.69 -40.49
C LYS A 98 -0.09 -3.34 -40.15
N ALA A 99 -0.89 -2.32 -39.86
CA ALA A 99 -0.37 -0.99 -39.50
C ALA A 99 0.17 -0.98 -38.06
N ALA A 100 -0.38 -1.84 -37.19
CA ALA A 100 -0.05 -1.90 -35.77
C ALA A 100 1.45 -2.01 -35.42
N PRO A 101 2.27 -2.89 -36.06
CA PRO A 101 3.71 -2.97 -35.79
C PRO A 101 4.48 -1.68 -36.13
N TYR A 102 3.97 -0.88 -37.09
CA TYR A 102 4.60 0.39 -37.49
C TYR A 102 4.21 1.53 -36.56
N LEU A 103 2.98 1.53 -36.04
CA LEU A 103 2.48 2.55 -35.11
C LEU A 103 3.01 2.35 -33.69
N PHE A 104 3.22 1.09 -33.30
CA PHE A 104 3.66 0.71 -31.96
C PHE A 104 4.88 -0.23 -32.05
N PRO A 105 6.04 0.27 -32.50
CA PRO A 105 7.23 -0.55 -32.61
C PRO A 105 7.63 -1.03 -31.21
N VAL A 106 7.69 -2.35 -31.05
CA VAL A 106 8.25 -3.00 -29.85
C VAL A 106 9.77 -2.88 -29.99
N ASN A 107 10.32 -1.82 -29.39
CA ASN A 107 11.73 -1.46 -29.51
C ASN A 107 12.65 -2.44 -28.73
N ASP A 108 13.96 -2.26 -28.91
CA ASP A 108 15.00 -2.95 -28.15
C ASP A 108 14.71 -2.91 -26.62
N PRO A 109 14.50 -4.07 -25.99
CA PRO A 109 14.17 -4.16 -24.56
C PRO A 109 15.28 -3.64 -23.64
N GLU A 110 16.54 -3.57 -24.10
CA GLU A 110 17.66 -3.14 -23.26
C GLU A 110 17.60 -1.65 -22.89
N HIS A 111 16.91 -0.84 -23.69
CA HIS A 111 16.90 0.63 -23.56
C HIS A 111 15.51 1.20 -23.23
N THR A 112 14.51 0.34 -23.06
CA THR A 112 13.11 0.75 -22.89
C THR A 112 12.61 0.38 -21.50
N HIS A 113 11.93 1.31 -20.82
CA HIS A 113 11.31 0.99 -19.54
C HIS A 113 10.27 -0.15 -19.68
N PRO A 114 10.18 -1.10 -18.72
CA PRO A 114 9.32 -2.28 -18.83
C PRO A 114 7.84 -1.96 -19.12
N TRP A 115 7.30 -0.92 -18.49
CA TRP A 115 5.92 -0.49 -18.70
C TRP A 115 5.67 0.09 -20.10
N THR A 116 6.68 0.72 -20.71
CA THR A 116 6.58 1.24 -22.09
C THR A 116 6.53 0.08 -23.07
N LEU A 117 7.39 -0.93 -22.88
CA LEU A 117 7.41 -2.14 -23.69
C LEU A 117 6.06 -2.89 -23.59
N HIS A 118 5.53 -3.02 -22.37
CA HIS A 118 4.21 -3.59 -22.15
C HIS A 118 3.12 -2.82 -22.92
N ASN A 119 3.09 -1.49 -22.79
CA ASN A 119 2.12 -0.65 -23.49
C ASN A 119 2.21 -0.82 -25.02
N GLN A 120 3.41 -0.88 -25.59
CA GLN A 120 3.60 -1.08 -27.03
C GLN A 120 3.02 -2.42 -27.48
N GLY A 121 3.33 -3.52 -26.77
CA GLY A 121 2.78 -4.84 -27.07
C GLY A 121 1.25 -4.91 -26.89
N ALA A 122 0.72 -4.31 -25.82
CA ALA A 122 -0.71 -4.25 -25.56
C ALA A 122 -1.46 -3.46 -26.66
N MET A 123 -0.92 -2.31 -27.07
CA MET A 123 -1.48 -1.51 -28.16
C MET A 123 -1.40 -2.24 -29.50
N GLN A 124 -0.27 -2.87 -29.82
CA GLN A 124 -0.12 -3.65 -31.04
C GLN A 124 -1.14 -4.79 -31.10
N SER A 125 -1.31 -5.53 -30.00
CA SER A 125 -2.27 -6.62 -29.87
C SER A 125 -3.72 -6.14 -30.03
N LEU A 126 -4.08 -5.05 -29.34
CA LEU A 126 -5.41 -4.43 -29.44
C LEU A 126 -5.72 -3.98 -30.87
N PHE A 127 -4.81 -3.26 -31.53
CA PHE A 127 -5.04 -2.78 -32.89
C PHE A 127 -5.11 -3.93 -33.89
N ALA A 128 -4.25 -4.94 -33.77
CA ALA A 128 -4.31 -6.12 -34.62
C ALA A 128 -5.64 -6.86 -34.51
N CYS A 129 -6.20 -6.98 -33.30
CA CYS A 129 -7.48 -7.66 -33.10
C CYS A 129 -8.66 -6.82 -33.61
N LEU A 130 -8.59 -5.49 -33.47
CA LEU A 130 -9.61 -4.57 -34.00
C LEU A 130 -9.63 -4.58 -35.52
N GLU A 131 -8.45 -4.57 -36.17
CA GLU A 131 -8.31 -4.65 -37.63
C GLU A 131 -8.86 -5.97 -38.20
N SER A 132 -8.68 -7.09 -37.47
CA SER A 132 -9.09 -8.42 -37.93
C SER A 132 -10.44 -8.89 -37.35
N VAL A 133 -11.12 -8.05 -36.57
CA VAL A 133 -12.43 -8.33 -35.95
C VAL A 133 -12.46 -9.66 -35.18
N ASN A 134 -11.36 -9.99 -34.50
CA ASN A 134 -11.19 -11.28 -33.80
C ASN A 134 -10.75 -11.12 -32.34
N CYS A 135 -11.01 -9.97 -31.74
CA CYS A 135 -10.63 -9.69 -30.36
C CYS A 135 -11.15 -10.75 -29.39
N ALA A 136 -10.27 -11.18 -28.49
CA ALA A 136 -10.61 -12.06 -27.39
C ALA A 136 -11.61 -11.39 -26.43
N GLN A 137 -12.23 -12.18 -25.55
CA GLN A 137 -13.13 -11.67 -24.54
C GLN A 137 -12.42 -10.60 -23.68
N ASN A 138 -13.09 -9.46 -23.50
CA ASN A 138 -12.59 -8.27 -22.79
C ASN A 138 -11.36 -7.58 -23.39
N GLN A 139 -10.76 -8.07 -24.48
CA GLN A 139 -9.56 -7.44 -25.06
C GLN A 139 -9.83 -5.99 -25.50
N THR A 140 -11.04 -5.67 -25.96
CA THR A 140 -11.47 -4.31 -26.34
C THR A 140 -11.84 -3.41 -25.16
N LYS A 141 -11.87 -3.95 -23.93
CA LYS A 141 -12.09 -3.18 -22.71
C LYS A 141 -10.74 -2.80 -22.12
N VAL A 142 -10.36 -1.55 -22.27
CA VAL A 142 -9.07 -1.04 -21.85
C VAL A 142 -9.15 -0.46 -20.44
N ILE A 143 -8.17 -0.81 -19.59
CA ILE A 143 -8.02 -0.29 -18.23
C ILE A 143 -6.75 0.56 -18.17
N LEU A 144 -6.89 1.81 -17.74
CA LEU A 144 -5.75 2.70 -17.55
C LEU A 144 -5.23 2.59 -16.11
N LEU A 145 -3.99 2.14 -15.95
CA LEU A 145 -3.29 2.04 -14.69
C LEU A 145 -2.45 3.31 -14.49
N ALA A 146 -3.03 4.32 -13.85
CA ALA A 146 -2.41 5.63 -13.71
C ALA A 146 -1.71 5.83 -12.36
N SER A 147 -2.10 5.12 -11.29
CA SER A 147 -1.34 5.11 -10.02
C SER A 147 0.11 4.65 -10.22
N TYR A 148 1.06 5.34 -9.58
CA TYR A 148 2.47 4.99 -9.66
C TYR A 148 2.80 3.60 -9.08
N HIS A 149 1.96 3.06 -8.20
CA HIS A 149 2.13 1.71 -7.63
C HIS A 149 2.10 0.61 -8.68
N PHE A 150 1.37 0.78 -9.79
CA PHE A 150 1.38 -0.18 -10.89
C PHE A 150 2.74 -0.24 -11.59
N ARG A 151 3.43 0.91 -11.72
CA ARG A 151 4.80 0.95 -12.24
C ARG A 151 5.80 0.44 -11.20
N GLY A 152 5.57 0.74 -9.92
CA GLY A 152 6.35 0.18 -8.80
C GLY A 152 6.32 -1.34 -8.80
N ALA A 153 5.13 -1.93 -8.92
CA ALA A 153 4.91 -3.37 -9.02
C ALA A 153 5.73 -4.03 -10.16
N LEU A 154 5.74 -3.42 -11.34
CA LEU A 154 6.57 -3.85 -12.48
C LEU A 154 8.08 -3.68 -12.24
N SER A 155 8.45 -2.65 -11.47
CA SER A 155 9.85 -2.35 -11.12
C SER A 155 10.36 -3.16 -9.94
N GLY A 156 9.56 -4.11 -9.43
CA GLY A 156 9.94 -4.97 -8.31
C GLY A 156 9.77 -4.34 -6.93
N TRP A 157 9.03 -3.22 -6.81
CA TRP A 157 8.69 -2.68 -5.48
C TRP A 157 7.81 -3.67 -4.71
N ASP A 158 7.98 -3.67 -3.40
CA ASP A 158 7.41 -4.65 -2.47
C ASP A 158 6.62 -3.99 -1.32
N GLY A 159 6.23 -2.72 -1.49
CA GLY A 159 5.25 -2.08 -0.62
C GLY A 159 3.90 -2.80 -0.68
N GLY A 160 3.05 -2.60 0.34
CA GLY A 160 1.73 -3.24 0.35
C GLY A 160 0.92 -2.84 -0.87
N GLU A 161 0.91 -1.55 -1.19
CA GLU A 161 0.26 -0.98 -2.35
C GLU A 161 0.79 -1.55 -3.67
N ASP A 162 2.09 -1.83 -3.76
CA ASP A 162 2.71 -2.42 -4.95
C ASP A 162 2.37 -3.92 -5.09
N LEU A 163 2.25 -4.66 -3.97
CA LEU A 163 1.75 -6.05 -3.97
C LEU A 163 0.28 -6.14 -4.41
N TRP A 164 -0.54 -5.19 -3.97
CA TRP A 164 -1.93 -5.09 -4.41
C TRP A 164 -2.04 -4.67 -5.87
N ALA A 165 -1.22 -3.72 -6.32
CA ALA A 165 -1.13 -3.35 -7.73
C ALA A 165 -0.71 -4.54 -8.60
N ARG A 166 0.28 -5.33 -8.18
CA ARG A 166 0.71 -6.56 -8.88
C ARG A 166 -0.42 -7.57 -9.00
N SER A 167 -1.14 -7.81 -7.91
CA SER A 167 -2.29 -8.73 -7.89
C SER A 167 -3.38 -8.28 -8.86
N THR A 168 -3.65 -6.97 -8.90
CA THR A 168 -4.62 -6.37 -9.80
C THR A 168 -4.22 -6.53 -11.26
N ILE A 169 -2.94 -6.28 -11.60
CA ILE A 169 -2.40 -6.48 -12.96
C ILE A 169 -2.58 -7.93 -13.41
N ILE A 170 -2.22 -8.90 -12.57
CA ILE A 170 -2.34 -10.33 -12.89
C ILE A 170 -3.82 -10.70 -13.10
N ALA A 171 -4.71 -10.29 -12.19
CA ALA A 171 -6.14 -10.59 -12.31
C ALA A 171 -6.77 -9.96 -13.57
N LEU A 172 -6.40 -8.72 -13.92
CA LEU A 172 -6.83 -8.09 -15.18
C LEU A 172 -6.38 -8.90 -16.41
N GLY A 173 -5.12 -9.36 -16.41
CA GLY A 173 -4.58 -10.19 -17.48
C GLY A 173 -5.29 -11.54 -17.61
N ASN A 174 -5.56 -12.22 -16.50
CA ASN A 174 -6.30 -13.48 -16.47
C ASN A 174 -7.74 -13.33 -17.00
N LEU A 175 -8.36 -12.17 -16.77
CA LEU A 175 -9.69 -11.83 -17.25
C LEU A 175 -9.71 -11.32 -18.71
N GLY A 176 -8.55 -11.24 -19.38
CA GLY A 176 -8.43 -10.86 -20.79
C GLY A 176 -8.54 -9.36 -21.08
N TYR A 177 -8.45 -8.49 -20.06
CA TYR A 177 -8.49 -7.04 -20.28
C TYR A 177 -7.19 -6.53 -20.91
N THR A 178 -7.30 -5.49 -21.75
CA THR A 178 -6.13 -4.76 -22.22
C THR A 178 -5.75 -3.71 -21.17
N ILE A 179 -4.50 -3.71 -20.75
CA ILE A 179 -3.98 -2.85 -19.68
C ILE A 179 -2.98 -1.87 -20.26
N LEU A 180 -3.12 -0.59 -19.93
CA LEU A 180 -2.15 0.43 -20.30
C LEU A 180 -1.67 1.21 -19.06
N TYR A 181 -0.36 1.25 -18.85
CA TYR A 181 0.28 2.06 -17.82
C TYR A 181 0.28 3.53 -18.26
N ALA A 182 -0.31 4.39 -17.45
CA ALA A 182 -0.58 5.78 -17.81
C ALA A 182 0.04 6.81 -16.85
N THR A 183 0.78 6.38 -15.83
CA THR A 183 1.38 7.28 -14.83
C THR A 183 2.38 8.26 -15.46
N THR A 184 2.06 9.54 -15.39
CA THR A 184 2.97 10.66 -15.68
C THR A 184 2.73 11.81 -14.71
N PRO A 185 3.74 12.68 -14.50
CA PRO A 185 3.49 13.96 -13.83
C PRO A 185 2.27 14.66 -14.44
N HIS A 186 1.37 15.15 -13.58
CA HIS A 186 0.18 15.90 -13.98
C HIS A 186 -0.79 15.16 -14.92
N LEU A 187 -0.82 13.82 -14.91
CA LEU A 187 -1.82 12.98 -15.61
C LEU A 187 -1.88 13.14 -17.15
N GLN A 188 -0.94 13.84 -17.77
CA GLN A 188 -0.98 14.16 -19.21
C GLN A 188 -1.12 12.90 -20.08
N ARG A 189 -0.39 11.83 -19.76
CA ARG A 189 -0.47 10.58 -20.52
C ARG A 189 -1.79 9.85 -20.32
N THR A 190 -2.35 9.85 -19.11
CA THR A 190 -3.68 9.31 -18.82
C THR A 190 -4.74 9.99 -19.67
N ILE A 191 -4.73 11.32 -19.71
CA ILE A 191 -5.67 12.13 -20.49
C ILE A 191 -5.50 11.86 -21.99
N GLN A 192 -4.26 11.89 -22.49
CA GLN A 192 -3.95 11.62 -23.89
C GLN A 192 -4.45 10.22 -24.33
N LEU A 193 -4.19 9.18 -23.53
CA LEU A 193 -4.63 7.82 -23.83
C LEU A 193 -6.14 7.71 -23.83
N TYR A 194 -6.82 8.35 -22.86
CA TYR A 194 -8.28 8.39 -22.83
C TYR A 194 -8.84 9.05 -24.08
N GLN A 195 -8.38 10.25 -24.43
CA GLN A 195 -8.86 11.00 -25.59
C GLN A 195 -8.59 10.31 -26.92
N THR A 196 -7.55 9.48 -27.00
CA THR A 196 -7.24 8.69 -28.21
C THR A 196 -8.26 7.57 -28.45
N MET A 197 -8.82 6.97 -27.39
CA MET A 197 -9.73 5.82 -27.50
C MET A 197 -10.84 5.81 -26.43
N PRO A 198 -11.64 6.88 -26.30
CA PRO A 198 -12.51 7.10 -25.15
C PRO A 198 -13.59 6.02 -25.00
N ASN A 199 -13.99 5.40 -26.11
CA ASN A 199 -14.99 4.34 -26.16
C ASN A 199 -14.46 2.97 -25.72
N LEU A 200 -13.15 2.75 -25.76
CA LEU A 200 -12.53 1.49 -25.32
C LEU A 200 -12.17 1.53 -23.83
N ILE A 201 -11.89 2.72 -23.27
CA ILE A 201 -11.54 2.85 -21.86
C ILE A 201 -12.75 2.56 -20.97
N SER A 202 -12.65 1.48 -20.19
CA SER A 202 -13.70 1.07 -19.24
C SER A 202 -13.47 1.66 -17.85
N MET A 203 -12.21 1.86 -17.43
CA MET A 203 -11.85 2.29 -16.09
C MET A 203 -10.46 2.94 -16.05
N VAL A 204 -10.28 3.90 -15.13
CA VAL A 204 -9.01 4.60 -14.85
C VAL A 204 -8.72 4.50 -13.35
N LEU A 205 -7.57 3.93 -12.99
CA LEU A 205 -7.15 3.72 -11.61
C LEU A 205 -6.07 4.74 -11.21
N LEU A 206 -6.38 5.67 -10.31
CA LEU A 206 -5.49 6.71 -9.81
C LEU A 206 -5.14 6.47 -8.33
N ASP A 207 -3.99 6.92 -7.85
CA ASP A 207 -3.82 7.08 -6.40
C ASP A 207 -4.57 8.32 -5.90
N VAL A 208 -4.64 8.50 -4.57
CA VAL A 208 -5.38 9.58 -3.93
C VAL A 208 -4.89 10.97 -4.38
N GLY A 209 -3.57 11.16 -4.50
CA GLY A 209 -2.99 12.47 -4.85
C GLY A 209 -3.30 12.85 -6.30
N ASP A 210 -3.16 11.88 -7.20
CA ASP A 210 -3.50 12.02 -8.61
C ASP A 210 -5.01 12.22 -8.82
N MET A 211 -5.86 11.49 -8.09
CA MET A 211 -7.31 11.69 -8.11
C MET A 211 -7.67 13.12 -7.67
N MET A 212 -7.11 13.59 -6.55
CA MET A 212 -7.37 14.95 -6.07
C MET A 212 -6.90 16.01 -7.06
N THR A 213 -5.77 15.78 -7.73
CA THR A 213 -5.27 16.66 -8.80
C THR A 213 -6.24 16.67 -9.99
N CYS A 214 -6.71 15.50 -10.44
CA CYS A 214 -7.66 15.38 -11.55
C CYS A 214 -8.97 16.16 -11.31
N PHE A 215 -9.51 16.12 -10.09
CA PHE A 215 -10.81 16.71 -9.78
C PHE A 215 -10.78 18.18 -9.33
N ASN A 216 -9.65 18.66 -8.80
CA ASN A 216 -9.55 20.00 -8.20
C ASN A 216 -8.64 20.96 -8.96
N ASP A 217 -7.79 20.48 -9.86
CA ASP A 217 -6.94 21.32 -10.69
C ASP A 217 -7.50 21.40 -12.12
N ASP A 218 -8.28 22.45 -12.38
CA ASP A 218 -8.89 22.70 -13.69
C ASP A 218 -7.83 22.84 -14.81
N SER A 219 -6.57 23.20 -14.47
CA SER A 219 -5.49 23.30 -15.46
C SER A 219 -5.06 21.94 -16.03
N THR A 220 -5.40 20.85 -15.34
CA THR A 220 -5.11 19.49 -15.82
C THR A 220 -6.00 19.09 -16.99
N LEU A 221 -7.19 19.69 -17.13
CA LEU A 221 -8.22 19.24 -18.08
C LEU A 221 -8.46 17.72 -17.98
N CYS A 222 -8.46 17.18 -16.76
CA CYS A 222 -8.60 15.74 -16.53
C CYS A 222 -10.05 15.27 -16.58
N VAL A 223 -10.93 15.89 -15.77
CA VAL A 223 -12.34 15.49 -15.68
C VAL A 223 -13.16 16.12 -16.80
N LYS A 224 -14.14 15.36 -17.29
CA LYS A 224 -15.13 15.84 -18.26
C LYS A 224 -15.96 16.99 -17.68
N SER A 225 -16.03 18.09 -18.41
CA SER A 225 -16.80 19.29 -18.03
C SER A 225 -17.35 19.98 -19.28
N HIS A 226 -18.03 21.11 -19.10
CA HIS A 226 -18.45 21.94 -20.24
C HIS A 226 -17.26 22.55 -20.99
N ASP A 227 -16.21 22.96 -20.26
CA ASP A 227 -14.99 23.53 -20.84
C ASP A 227 -14.01 22.46 -21.35
N ASN A 228 -14.22 21.21 -20.94
CA ASN A 228 -13.44 20.05 -21.34
C ASN A 228 -14.35 18.86 -21.70
N PRO A 229 -15.03 18.91 -22.87
CA PRO A 229 -15.99 17.88 -23.26
C PRO A 229 -15.33 16.51 -23.52
N ASP A 230 -14.04 16.51 -23.84
CA ASP A 230 -13.23 15.31 -24.10
C ASP A 230 -12.50 14.78 -22.85
N GLY A 231 -12.78 15.36 -21.68
CA GLY A 231 -12.25 14.88 -20.41
C GLY A 231 -12.76 13.49 -20.02
N ILE A 232 -12.14 12.91 -19.01
CA ILE A 232 -12.51 11.60 -18.47
C ILE A 232 -13.81 11.76 -17.65
N PRO A 233 -14.90 11.05 -17.97
CA PRO A 233 -16.09 11.02 -17.15
C PRO A 233 -15.79 10.59 -15.71
N ALA A 234 -16.33 11.33 -14.74
CA ALA A 234 -16.08 11.05 -13.32
C ALA A 234 -16.39 9.60 -12.93
N HIS A 235 -17.39 8.97 -13.55
CA HIS A 235 -17.79 7.59 -13.24
C HIS A 235 -16.80 6.51 -13.69
N LYS A 236 -15.83 6.85 -14.55
CA LYS A 236 -14.76 5.94 -15.00
C LYS A 236 -13.49 6.04 -14.13
N ILE A 237 -13.40 7.05 -13.27
CA ILE A 237 -12.23 7.32 -12.43
C ILE A 237 -12.45 6.63 -11.08
N PHE A 238 -11.49 5.82 -10.65
CA PHE A 238 -11.50 5.15 -9.35
C PHE A 238 -10.21 5.46 -8.61
N THR A 239 -10.33 5.63 -7.29
CA THR A 239 -9.16 5.75 -6.42
C THR A 239 -8.68 4.37 -6.03
N PHE A 240 -7.39 4.11 -6.18
CA PHE A 240 -6.69 2.94 -5.70
C PHE A 240 -6.06 3.30 -4.35
N ASN A 241 -6.84 3.23 -3.26
CA ASN A 241 -6.40 3.64 -1.93
C ASN A 241 -6.20 2.44 -1.00
N TRP A 242 -5.04 2.39 -0.33
CA TRP A 242 -4.80 1.36 0.67
C TRP A 242 -5.67 1.55 1.91
N TRP A 243 -5.94 2.80 2.28
CA TRP A 243 -6.54 3.18 3.56
C TRP A 243 -8.04 3.51 3.43
N GLU A 244 -8.71 3.67 4.57
CA GLU A 244 -10.14 3.98 4.66
C GLU A 244 -10.47 5.48 4.59
N ASP A 245 -9.45 6.33 4.40
CA ASP A 245 -9.55 7.79 4.54
C ASP A 245 -9.76 8.55 3.23
N SER A 246 -9.90 7.84 2.10
CA SER A 246 -10.18 8.51 0.83
C SER A 246 -11.63 8.98 0.76
N ALA A 247 -11.83 10.04 -0.02
CA ALA A 247 -13.14 10.61 -0.25
C ALA A 247 -13.26 10.97 -1.73
N HIS A 248 -13.44 9.96 -2.60
CA HIS A 248 -13.67 10.21 -4.01
C HIS A 248 -14.84 11.21 -4.20
N PRO A 249 -14.75 12.21 -5.09
CA PRO A 249 -15.78 13.24 -5.23
C PRO A 249 -17.17 12.75 -5.63
N LEU A 250 -17.28 11.52 -6.18
CA LEU A 250 -18.57 10.84 -6.33
C LEU A 250 -19.04 10.30 -4.97
N ASP A 251 -18.41 9.27 -4.43
CA ASP A 251 -18.45 8.88 -3.01
C ASP A 251 -17.51 7.70 -2.81
N GLU A 252 -17.44 7.20 -1.58
CA GLU A 252 -16.66 6.03 -1.15
C GLU A 252 -16.79 4.80 -2.05
N ARG A 253 -17.88 4.62 -2.82
CA ARG A 253 -18.04 3.45 -3.70
C ARG A 253 -17.05 3.45 -4.86
N TRP A 254 -16.46 4.61 -5.19
CA TRP A 254 -15.41 4.75 -6.21
C TRP A 254 -13.99 4.64 -5.64
N ASP A 255 -13.86 4.47 -4.33
CA ASP A 255 -12.60 4.14 -3.67
C ASP A 255 -12.46 2.62 -3.60
N LEU A 256 -11.46 2.08 -4.29
CA LEU A 256 -11.09 0.67 -4.21
C LEU A 256 -10.23 0.47 -2.97
N SER A 257 -10.40 -0.68 -2.30
CA SER A 257 -9.59 -1.04 -1.13
C SER A 257 -8.98 -2.45 -1.23
N PRO A 258 -7.79 -2.67 -0.63
CA PRO A 258 -7.13 -3.97 -0.57
C PRO A 258 -7.76 -4.89 0.50
N GLU A 259 -8.57 -4.34 1.40
CA GLU A 259 -9.17 -5.05 2.52
C GLU A 259 -10.64 -4.67 2.67
N ALA A 260 -11.43 -5.59 3.21
CA ALA A 260 -12.82 -5.34 3.54
C ALA A 260 -12.92 -4.62 4.90
N TYR A 261 -12.53 -3.35 4.93
CA TYR A 261 -12.51 -2.55 6.15
C TYR A 261 -13.90 -2.47 6.80
N PRO A 262 -14.05 -2.87 8.08
CA PRO A 262 -15.33 -2.82 8.77
C PRO A 262 -15.92 -1.41 8.78
N GLY A 263 -17.18 -1.27 8.33
CA GLY A 263 -17.89 0.00 8.32
C GLY A 263 -17.59 0.92 7.13
N SER A 264 -16.57 0.62 6.33
CA SER A 264 -16.27 1.36 5.10
C SER A 264 -17.25 1.02 3.98
N LYS A 265 -17.60 2.00 3.15
CA LYS A 265 -18.35 1.78 1.89
C LYS A 265 -17.45 1.67 0.66
N HIS A 266 -16.13 1.58 0.88
CA HIS A 266 -15.16 1.34 -0.18
C HIS A 266 -15.50 0.06 -0.93
N THR A 267 -15.23 0.07 -2.23
CA THR A 267 -15.37 -1.11 -3.07
C THR A 267 -14.19 -2.05 -2.83
N TYR A 268 -14.42 -3.10 -2.04
CA TYR A 268 -13.42 -4.10 -1.73
C TYR A 268 -12.96 -4.87 -2.98
N LEU A 269 -11.71 -4.66 -3.37
CA LEU A 269 -11.05 -5.38 -4.47
C LEU A 269 -10.22 -6.55 -3.93
N GLY A 270 -9.39 -6.31 -2.91
CA GLY A 270 -8.47 -7.30 -2.39
C GLY A 270 -7.20 -7.49 -3.22
N TYR A 271 -6.27 -8.27 -2.68
CA TYR A 271 -5.04 -8.71 -3.38
C TYR A 271 -4.80 -10.20 -3.16
N SER A 272 -3.92 -10.81 -3.96
CA SER A 272 -3.52 -12.20 -3.81
C SER A 272 -2.11 -12.29 -3.26
N ILE A 273 -1.92 -13.16 -2.28
CA ILE A 273 -0.59 -13.53 -1.76
C ILE A 273 -0.06 -14.81 -2.41
N GLU A 274 -0.81 -15.43 -3.33
CA GLU A 274 -0.38 -16.68 -3.97
C GLU A 274 0.97 -16.55 -4.70
N PRO A 275 1.26 -15.46 -5.45
CA PRO A 275 2.58 -15.30 -6.08
C PRO A 275 3.71 -15.17 -5.07
N SER A 276 3.52 -14.38 -4.00
CA SER A 276 4.56 -14.23 -2.98
C SER A 276 4.77 -15.55 -2.26
N CYS A 277 3.69 -16.23 -1.86
CA CYS A 277 3.72 -17.53 -1.19
C CYS A 277 4.42 -18.61 -2.02
N ALA A 278 4.09 -18.74 -3.31
CA ALA A 278 4.61 -19.79 -4.17
C ALA A 278 6.14 -19.69 -4.40
N GLN A 279 6.71 -18.50 -4.22
CA GLN A 279 8.14 -18.25 -4.34
C GLN A 279 8.93 -18.58 -3.07
N ARG A 280 8.26 -18.89 -1.95
CA ARG A 280 8.93 -19.12 -0.67
C ARG A 280 9.03 -20.60 -0.33
N THR A 281 10.13 -20.94 0.32
CA THR A 281 10.32 -22.27 0.90
C THR A 281 9.49 -22.40 2.17
N PHE A 282 8.53 -23.31 2.16
CA PHE A 282 7.82 -23.73 3.36
C PHE A 282 8.75 -24.59 4.23
N VAL A 283 8.93 -24.20 5.49
CA VAL A 283 9.70 -24.98 6.48
C VAL A 283 8.69 -25.68 7.41
N PRO A 284 8.69 -27.02 7.49
CA PRO A 284 7.81 -27.76 8.40
C PRO A 284 8.03 -27.33 9.86
N HIS A 285 6.96 -27.25 10.65
CA HIS A 285 7.03 -26.76 12.04
C HIS A 285 8.04 -27.51 12.92
N SER A 286 8.21 -28.82 12.70
CA SER A 286 9.17 -29.66 13.42
C SER A 286 10.64 -29.26 13.20
N GLU A 287 10.94 -28.56 12.10
CA GLU A 287 12.28 -28.10 11.74
C GLU A 287 12.53 -26.64 12.13
N ARG A 288 11.50 -25.93 12.59
CA ARG A 288 11.61 -24.51 12.95
C ARG A 288 12.34 -24.33 14.26
N ALA A 289 13.12 -23.25 14.33
CA ALA A 289 13.60 -22.77 15.61
C ALA A 289 12.39 -22.32 16.44
N LYS A 290 12.42 -22.56 17.76
CA LYS A 290 11.43 -22.03 18.70
C LYS A 290 11.65 -20.53 18.92
N GLN A 291 11.50 -19.77 17.85
CA GLN A 291 11.72 -18.33 17.77
C GLN A 291 10.49 -17.65 17.16
N VAL A 292 10.32 -16.37 17.50
CA VAL A 292 9.27 -15.49 17.01
C VAL A 292 9.91 -14.37 16.22
N TYR A 293 9.40 -14.11 15.02
CA TYR A 293 9.82 -12.93 14.26
C TYR A 293 8.95 -11.74 14.67
N VAL A 294 9.55 -10.59 14.96
CA VAL A 294 8.86 -9.38 15.37
C VAL A 294 8.64 -8.49 14.15
N MET A 295 7.37 -8.17 13.88
CA MET A 295 6.98 -7.36 12.73
C MET A 295 7.29 -5.88 13.00
N GLY A 296 8.29 -5.35 12.32
CA GLY A 296 8.62 -3.94 12.32
C GLY A 296 9.97 -3.69 11.64
N LYS A 297 10.01 -2.72 10.72
CA LYS A 297 11.23 -2.36 9.97
C LYS A 297 11.82 -0.99 10.33
N ASN A 298 11.07 -0.18 11.06
CA ASN A 298 11.52 1.12 11.53
C ASN A 298 11.52 1.09 13.07
N GLY A 299 12.57 1.60 13.69
CA GLY A 299 12.72 1.77 15.14
C GLY A 299 11.56 2.55 15.76
N ASP A 300 11.01 3.53 15.03
CA ASP A 300 9.85 4.33 15.49
C ASP A 300 8.60 3.49 15.79
N TYR A 301 8.46 2.29 15.20
CA TYR A 301 7.35 1.37 15.52
C TYR A 301 7.48 0.76 16.92
N PHE A 302 8.70 0.78 17.47
CA PHE A 302 9.04 0.28 18.81
C PHE A 302 9.05 1.41 19.85
N ALA A 303 8.86 2.67 19.46
CA ALA A 303 8.82 3.78 20.40
C ALA A 303 7.64 3.67 21.38
N ALA A 304 7.82 4.18 22.60
CA ALA A 304 6.74 4.26 23.58
C ALA A 304 5.52 5.00 23.00
N GLY A 305 4.33 4.42 23.18
CA GLY A 305 3.07 4.93 22.61
C GLY A 305 2.74 4.39 21.21
N ASN A 306 3.72 3.93 20.43
CA ASN A 306 3.50 3.27 19.14
C ASN A 306 3.47 1.74 19.25
N ARG A 307 4.18 1.19 20.24
CA ARG A 307 4.28 -0.26 20.47
C ARG A 307 3.11 -0.82 21.29
N ALA A 308 2.76 -2.06 21.02
CA ALA A 308 1.77 -2.84 21.76
C ALA A 308 2.34 -3.53 23.01
N TRP A 309 3.63 -3.87 23.00
CA TRP A 309 4.25 -4.71 24.04
C TRP A 309 5.51 -4.06 24.59
N GLU A 310 5.63 -4.04 25.90
CA GLU A 310 6.83 -3.52 26.57
C GLU A 310 7.98 -4.53 26.51
N PRO A 311 9.25 -4.07 26.60
CA PRO A 311 10.41 -4.96 26.56
C PRO A 311 10.35 -6.09 27.60
N HIS A 312 9.88 -5.80 28.82
CA HIS A 312 9.74 -6.82 29.87
C HIS A 312 8.70 -7.89 29.54
N THR A 313 7.66 -7.56 28.77
CA THR A 313 6.65 -8.50 28.30
C THR A 313 7.26 -9.49 27.30
N LEU A 314 8.14 -9.03 26.41
CA LEU A 314 8.92 -9.91 25.52
C LEU A 314 9.86 -10.84 26.30
N GLU A 315 10.49 -10.33 27.36
CA GLU A 315 11.37 -11.11 28.25
C GLU A 315 10.61 -12.32 28.85
N ARG A 316 9.42 -12.07 29.38
CA ARG A 316 8.56 -13.10 29.97
C ARG A 316 8.11 -14.14 28.95
N ALA A 317 7.79 -13.72 27.73
CA ALA A 317 7.41 -14.66 26.68
C ALA A 317 8.60 -15.51 26.19
N ALA A 318 9.79 -14.91 26.10
CA ALA A 318 11.02 -15.63 25.73
C ALA A 318 11.35 -16.74 26.74
N GLU A 319 11.15 -16.45 28.03
CA GLU A 319 11.26 -17.44 29.12
C GLU A 319 10.25 -18.59 28.93
N ALA A 320 8.98 -18.27 28.65
CA ALA A 320 7.91 -19.26 28.55
C ALA A 320 8.09 -20.27 27.40
N ILE A 321 8.82 -19.90 26.33
CA ILE A 321 9.13 -20.80 25.21
C ILE A 321 10.55 -21.36 25.26
N ARG A 322 11.28 -21.15 26.37
CA ARG A 322 12.63 -21.68 26.53
C ARG A 322 12.58 -23.22 26.55
N PRO A 323 13.37 -23.91 25.71
CA PRO A 323 13.48 -25.36 25.79
C PRO A 323 14.11 -25.78 27.13
N PRO A 324 13.66 -26.89 27.75
CA PRO A 324 14.19 -27.35 29.05
C PRO A 324 15.68 -27.69 29.05
N SER A 325 16.24 -28.01 27.87
CA SER A 325 17.57 -28.61 27.69
C SER A 325 18.62 -27.66 27.11
N VAL A 326 18.38 -26.36 27.11
CA VAL A 326 19.43 -25.39 26.73
C VAL A 326 20.35 -25.22 27.94
N ASP A 327 21.44 -26.00 27.97
CA ASP A 327 22.50 -25.84 28.96
C ASP A 327 22.94 -24.38 29.01
N ALA A 328 23.23 -23.86 30.21
CA ALA A 328 23.72 -22.49 30.42
C ALA A 328 25.02 -22.16 29.64
N GLY A 329 25.67 -23.17 29.03
CA GLY A 329 26.84 -23.04 28.16
C GLY A 329 26.55 -23.02 26.65
N ALA A 330 25.30 -23.19 26.20
CA ALA A 330 24.96 -23.04 24.79
C ALA A 330 25.19 -21.57 24.36
N GLY A 331 25.88 -21.38 23.23
CA GLY A 331 26.25 -20.05 22.73
C GLY A 331 25.03 -19.11 22.64
N ALA A 332 25.27 -17.80 22.80
CA ALA A 332 24.23 -16.78 22.89
C ALA A 332 23.16 -16.85 21.78
N GLU A 333 23.52 -17.33 20.58
CA GLU A 333 22.59 -17.50 19.47
C GLU A 333 21.52 -18.59 19.71
N ALA A 334 21.85 -19.65 20.44
CA ALA A 334 20.89 -20.70 20.82
C ALA A 334 19.86 -20.22 21.86
N GLN A 335 20.07 -19.04 22.45
CA GLN A 335 19.19 -18.44 23.45
C GLN A 335 18.21 -17.42 22.85
N VAL A 336 18.47 -16.94 21.62
CA VAL A 336 17.61 -15.94 20.96
C VAL A 336 16.22 -16.51 20.71
N ARG A 337 15.19 -15.77 21.13
CA ARG A 337 13.78 -16.15 20.98
C ARG A 337 12.99 -15.18 20.15
N PHE A 338 13.38 -13.91 20.11
CA PHE A 338 12.77 -12.91 19.25
C PHE A 338 13.80 -12.38 18.25
N LEU A 339 13.40 -12.30 16.99
CA LEU A 339 14.20 -11.70 15.91
C LEU A 339 13.48 -10.48 15.37
N VAL A 340 14.21 -9.42 15.06
CA VAL A 340 13.67 -8.25 14.34
C VAL A 340 14.68 -7.81 13.30
N GLY A 341 14.24 -7.22 12.20
CA GLY A 341 15.13 -6.59 11.21
C GLY A 341 14.81 -5.11 11.08
N ILE A 342 15.60 -4.26 11.74
CA ILE A 342 15.38 -2.81 11.73
C ILE A 342 16.30 -2.11 10.73
N ARG A 343 15.82 -1.01 10.16
CA ARG A 343 16.63 -0.12 9.33
C ARG A 343 17.62 0.67 10.20
N GLU A 344 18.15 1.75 9.64
CA GLU A 344 19.29 2.51 10.18
C GLU A 344 18.99 3.22 11.51
N ASP A 345 17.72 3.30 11.92
CA ASP A 345 17.28 3.95 13.17
C ASP A 345 17.45 3.06 14.42
N GLY A 346 17.59 1.74 14.24
CA GLY A 346 17.82 0.79 15.33
C GLY A 346 16.66 0.68 16.33
N LEU A 347 16.83 -0.17 17.34
CA LEU A 347 15.87 -0.29 18.45
C LEU A 347 15.97 0.90 19.42
N PRO A 348 14.84 1.35 20.02
CA PRO A 348 14.87 2.28 21.15
C PRO A 348 15.70 1.74 22.33
N ALA A 349 16.35 2.63 23.07
CA ALA A 349 17.32 2.29 24.11
C ALA A 349 16.76 1.39 25.22
N GLU A 350 15.46 1.46 25.50
CA GLU A 350 14.76 0.60 26.46
C GLU A 350 14.78 -0.90 26.09
N PHE A 351 15.02 -1.25 24.83
CA PHE A 351 15.19 -2.65 24.40
C PHE A 351 16.59 -3.21 24.65
N ALA A 352 17.58 -2.34 24.93
CA ALA A 352 18.98 -2.76 25.09
C ALA A 352 19.17 -3.80 26.22
N ALA A 353 18.35 -3.75 27.27
CA ALA A 353 18.39 -4.72 28.36
C ALA A 353 17.94 -6.13 27.91
N VAL A 354 16.88 -6.21 27.09
CA VAL A 354 16.34 -7.48 26.56
C VAL A 354 17.28 -8.06 25.52
N GLU A 355 17.88 -7.21 24.69
CA GLU A 355 18.90 -7.60 23.73
C GLU A 355 20.17 -8.11 24.41
N LYS A 356 20.66 -7.41 25.44
CA LYS A 356 21.83 -7.84 26.23
C LYS A 356 21.62 -9.19 26.94
N LYS A 357 20.37 -9.52 27.30
CA LYS A 357 19.99 -10.84 27.84
C LYS A 357 19.87 -11.92 26.76
N GLY A 358 20.07 -11.59 25.49
CA GLY A 358 19.97 -12.52 24.36
C GLY A 358 18.54 -12.96 24.07
N MET A 359 17.53 -12.23 24.53
CA MET A 359 16.12 -12.62 24.33
C MET A 359 15.53 -12.04 23.04
N LEU A 360 16.01 -10.87 22.62
CA LEU A 360 15.72 -10.20 21.36
C LEU A 360 17.03 -9.99 20.60
N LYS A 361 17.03 -10.15 19.28
CA LYS A 361 18.17 -9.82 18.42
C LYS A 361 17.71 -8.98 17.25
N ASP A 362 18.26 -7.77 17.11
CA ASP A 362 18.16 -7.00 15.89
C ASP A 362 19.14 -7.54 14.85
N LEU A 363 18.61 -7.87 13.67
CA LEU A 363 19.36 -8.39 12.53
C LEU A 363 19.76 -7.27 11.56
N GLY A 364 19.39 -6.02 11.88
CA GLY A 364 19.57 -4.89 10.99
C GLY A 364 18.71 -4.99 9.73
N ARG A 365 19.11 -4.24 8.70
CA ARG A 365 18.37 -4.17 7.45
C ARG A 365 18.50 -5.49 6.68
N LEU A 366 17.39 -6.19 6.54
CA LEU A 366 17.29 -7.43 5.76
C LEU A 366 16.88 -7.15 4.32
N SER A 367 17.40 -7.96 3.39
CA SER A 367 16.81 -8.13 2.07
C SER A 367 15.46 -8.87 2.18
N PRO A 368 14.59 -8.79 1.16
CA PRO A 368 13.35 -9.56 1.15
C PRO A 368 13.59 -11.07 1.33
N GLU A 369 14.58 -11.64 0.65
CA GLU A 369 14.91 -13.07 0.76
C GLU A 369 15.31 -13.47 2.18
N GLU A 370 16.17 -12.69 2.82
CA GLU A 370 16.57 -12.93 4.22
C GLU A 370 15.38 -12.79 5.17
N PHE A 371 14.53 -11.77 4.99
CA PHE A 371 13.32 -11.60 5.79
C PHE A 371 12.43 -12.85 5.72
N TYR A 372 12.09 -13.32 4.52
CA TYR A 372 11.22 -14.50 4.37
C TYR A 372 11.88 -15.78 4.86
N SER A 373 13.20 -15.92 4.71
CA SER A 373 13.95 -17.03 5.29
C SER A 373 13.87 -17.03 6.82
N ARG A 374 14.04 -15.88 7.48
CA ARG A 374 13.87 -15.78 8.93
C ARG A 374 12.44 -16.03 9.38
N LEU A 375 11.47 -15.52 8.62
CA LEU A 375 10.05 -15.70 8.91
C LEU A 375 9.65 -17.17 8.82
N SER A 376 10.04 -17.90 7.77
CA SER A 376 9.66 -19.31 7.58
C SER A 376 10.21 -20.23 8.65
N HIS A 377 11.35 -19.89 9.26
CA HIS A 377 11.95 -20.63 10.38
C HIS A 377 11.40 -20.25 11.75
N SER A 378 10.43 -19.31 11.82
CA SER A 378 9.82 -18.85 13.06
C SER A 378 8.48 -19.54 13.31
N VAL A 379 8.11 -19.72 14.58
CA VAL A 379 6.80 -20.32 14.94
C VAL A 379 5.67 -19.30 14.88
N ALA A 380 5.99 -18.03 15.09
CA ALA A 380 5.04 -16.93 15.02
C ALA A 380 5.67 -15.65 14.45
N LEU A 381 4.81 -14.81 13.87
CA LEU A 381 5.03 -13.40 13.59
C LEU A 381 4.32 -12.58 14.66
N LEU A 382 5.05 -11.72 15.35
CA LEU A 382 4.53 -10.85 16.39
C LEU A 382 4.25 -9.45 15.85
N GLY A 383 2.98 -9.03 15.88
CA GLY A 383 2.62 -7.64 15.68
C GLY A 383 3.02 -6.75 16.85
N MET A 384 3.67 -5.61 16.56
CA MET A 384 4.02 -4.59 17.55
C MET A 384 3.04 -3.41 17.61
N GLY A 385 1.93 -3.45 16.87
CA GLY A 385 0.94 -2.38 16.72
C GLY A 385 1.11 -1.54 15.45
N SER A 386 2.35 -1.35 14.99
CA SER A 386 2.67 -0.71 13.70
C SER A 386 3.60 -1.58 12.85
N PRO A 387 3.49 -1.56 11.50
CA PRO A 387 2.47 -0.85 10.72
C PRO A 387 1.08 -1.54 10.82
N ARG A 388 0.00 -0.78 10.60
CA ARG A 388 -1.36 -1.32 10.54
C ARG A 388 -1.60 -2.05 9.22
N THR A 389 -2.38 -3.14 9.26
CA THR A 389 -2.88 -3.86 8.08
C THR A 389 -1.77 -4.20 7.08
N SER A 390 -0.69 -4.80 7.59
CA SER A 390 0.45 -5.19 6.76
C SER A 390 0.22 -6.55 6.07
N PRO A 391 0.53 -6.67 4.78
CA PRO A 391 0.49 -7.95 4.07
C PRO A 391 1.37 -9.04 4.68
N SER A 392 2.44 -8.67 5.40
CA SER A 392 3.36 -9.61 6.02
C SER A 392 2.68 -10.57 7.01
N ALA A 393 1.54 -10.18 7.59
CA ALA A 393 0.74 -11.07 8.42
C ALA A 393 0.12 -12.22 7.59
N TYR A 394 -0.36 -11.95 6.38
CA TYR A 394 -0.82 -12.98 5.46
C TYR A 394 0.33 -13.83 4.93
N ASP A 395 1.49 -13.23 4.64
CA ASP A 395 2.68 -13.99 4.26
C ASP A 395 3.14 -14.94 5.38
N ALA A 396 3.02 -14.55 6.65
CA ALA A 396 3.27 -15.46 7.76
C ALA A 396 2.32 -16.67 7.72
N LEU A 397 1.01 -16.44 7.56
CA LEU A 397 0.03 -17.52 7.48
C LEU A 397 0.31 -18.47 6.29
N CYS A 398 0.72 -17.92 5.15
CA CYS A 398 1.04 -18.71 3.96
C CYS A 398 2.28 -19.59 4.17
N LEU A 399 3.19 -19.18 5.07
CA LEU A 399 4.34 -19.97 5.52
C LEU A 399 4.00 -20.91 6.68
N GLY A 400 2.73 -20.98 7.13
CA GLY A 400 2.33 -21.76 8.31
C GLY A 400 2.81 -21.16 9.63
N VAL A 401 3.12 -19.86 9.65
CA VAL A 401 3.61 -19.10 10.82
C VAL A 401 2.42 -18.36 11.42
N ALA A 402 2.13 -18.58 12.70
CA ALA A 402 0.99 -17.93 13.36
C ALA A 402 1.19 -16.42 13.45
N PHE A 403 0.12 -15.63 13.42
CA PHE A 403 0.19 -14.19 13.66
C PHE A 403 -0.36 -13.83 15.04
N ILE A 404 0.44 -13.15 15.86
CA ILE A 404 0.01 -12.59 17.14
C ILE A 404 -0.40 -11.15 16.88
N ASN A 405 -1.71 -10.89 16.93
CA ASN A 405 -2.35 -9.64 16.51
C ASN A 405 -2.75 -8.80 17.74
N PRO A 406 -2.10 -7.65 17.99
CA PRO A 406 -2.51 -6.75 19.06
C PRO A 406 -3.91 -6.16 18.84
N VAL A 407 -4.72 -6.14 19.89
CA VAL A 407 -6.00 -5.42 19.96
C VAL A 407 -5.81 -4.21 20.86
N HIS A 408 -5.77 -3.02 20.25
CA HIS A 408 -5.45 -1.75 20.92
C HIS A 408 -6.63 -1.17 21.70
N SER A 409 -7.85 -1.33 21.17
CA SER A 409 -9.06 -0.92 21.87
C SER A 409 -10.21 -1.87 21.54
N TRP A 410 -11.17 -1.96 22.46
CA TRP A 410 -12.35 -2.79 22.33
C TRP A 410 -13.45 -2.25 23.25
N ASP A 411 -14.68 -2.65 22.96
CA ASP A 411 -15.81 -2.43 23.84
C ASP A 411 -15.77 -3.43 25.00
N ARG A 412 -15.65 -2.92 26.24
CA ARG A 412 -15.53 -3.74 27.45
C ARG A 412 -16.84 -4.43 27.84
N ASP A 413 -17.99 -3.91 27.41
CA ASP A 413 -19.29 -4.53 27.67
C ASP A 413 -19.55 -5.67 26.67
N TYR A 414 -18.87 -5.64 25.53
CA TYR A 414 -18.95 -6.65 24.47
C TYR A 414 -17.56 -7.15 24.04
N PRO A 415 -16.76 -7.72 24.98
CA PRO A 415 -15.34 -8.00 24.73
C PRO A 415 -15.12 -9.07 23.66
N THR A 416 -16.13 -9.88 23.32
CA THR A 416 -16.07 -10.90 22.27
C THR A 416 -16.53 -10.39 20.89
N ASP A 417 -17.11 -9.19 20.82
CA ASP A 417 -17.58 -8.60 19.57
C ASP A 417 -16.41 -7.96 18.80
N ARG A 418 -15.83 -8.74 17.89
CA ARG A 418 -14.68 -8.33 17.09
C ARG A 418 -14.95 -7.14 16.18
N THR A 419 -16.21 -6.85 15.87
CA THR A 419 -16.57 -5.66 15.07
C THR A 419 -16.27 -4.36 15.82
N ARG A 420 -16.19 -4.43 17.16
CA ARG A 420 -15.87 -3.31 18.06
C ARG A 420 -14.40 -3.26 18.50
N TRP A 421 -13.57 -4.17 17.99
CA TRP A 421 -12.13 -4.16 18.25
C TRP A 421 -11.43 -3.24 17.27
N VAL A 422 -10.40 -2.52 17.73
CA VAL A 422 -9.39 -1.89 16.87
C VAL A 422 -8.12 -2.71 17.03
N ALA A 423 -7.70 -3.38 15.97
CA ALA A 423 -6.56 -4.29 15.98
C ALA A 423 -5.44 -3.78 15.06
N GLN A 424 -4.22 -4.30 15.22
CA GLN A 424 -3.15 -3.97 14.28
C GLN A 424 -3.54 -4.40 12.85
N HIS A 425 -4.13 -5.59 12.71
CA HIS A 425 -4.67 -6.07 11.44
C HIS A 425 -6.19 -6.26 11.53
N GLU A 426 -6.95 -5.33 10.93
CA GLU A 426 -8.40 -5.21 11.12
C GLU A 426 -9.21 -6.36 10.52
N THR A 427 -8.74 -6.97 9.44
CA THR A 427 -9.43 -8.10 8.79
C THR A 427 -9.00 -9.47 9.33
N LEU A 428 -7.74 -9.62 9.75
CA LEU A 428 -7.24 -10.86 10.35
C LEU A 428 -7.76 -11.11 11.77
N LYS A 429 -8.29 -10.09 12.46
CA LYS A 429 -8.89 -10.28 13.80
C LYS A 429 -10.03 -11.28 13.80
N TYR A 430 -10.69 -11.51 12.67
CA TYR A 430 -11.78 -12.49 12.54
C TYR A 430 -11.32 -13.94 12.39
N LEU A 431 -10.01 -14.20 12.30
CA LEU A 431 -9.46 -15.55 12.36
C LEU A 431 -9.17 -15.96 13.81
N ASP A 432 -9.21 -17.26 14.04
CA ASP A 432 -8.93 -17.89 15.33
C ASP A 432 -7.59 -18.64 15.31
N PRO A 433 -7.07 -19.03 16.49
CA PRO A 433 -6.02 -20.03 16.58
C PRO A 433 -6.40 -21.31 15.79
N PRO A 434 -5.42 -21.98 15.14
CA PRO A 434 -3.98 -21.75 15.25
C PRO A 434 -3.42 -20.63 14.36
N TYR A 435 -4.24 -19.98 13.54
CA TYR A 435 -3.79 -18.99 12.56
C TYR A 435 -3.45 -17.64 13.20
N VAL A 436 -4.41 -17.06 13.91
CA VAL A 436 -4.29 -15.72 14.50
C VAL A 436 -4.62 -15.76 15.98
N TYR A 437 -3.71 -15.22 16.79
CA TYR A 437 -3.88 -15.04 18.22
C TYR A 437 -4.12 -13.56 18.49
N ASN A 438 -5.38 -13.18 18.70
CA ASN A 438 -5.72 -11.80 19.07
C ASN A 438 -5.47 -11.59 20.56
N VAL A 439 -4.65 -10.60 20.90
CA VAL A 439 -4.26 -10.31 22.29
C VAL A 439 -4.52 -8.85 22.59
N PHE A 440 -5.28 -8.59 23.66
CA PHE A 440 -5.54 -7.23 24.11
C PHE A 440 -4.28 -6.59 24.67
N VAL A 441 -3.99 -5.35 24.25
CA VAL A 441 -2.86 -4.59 24.79
C VAL A 441 -3.01 -4.43 26.31
N ASN A 442 -1.91 -4.61 27.04
CA ASN A 442 -1.82 -4.72 28.51
C ASN A 442 -2.28 -6.06 29.13
N ASP A 443 -2.65 -7.06 28.33
CA ASP A 443 -2.85 -8.45 28.81
C ASP A 443 -1.54 -9.25 28.67
N ASP A 444 -0.56 -9.00 29.55
CA ASP A 444 0.75 -9.67 29.50
C ASP A 444 0.64 -11.19 29.62
N GLU A 445 -0.30 -11.70 30.43
CA GLU A 445 -0.53 -13.14 30.57
C GLU A 445 -1.12 -13.72 29.29
N GLY A 446 -2.06 -13.02 28.66
CA GLY A 446 -2.59 -13.37 27.35
C GLY A 446 -1.53 -13.38 26.28
N PHE A 447 -0.62 -12.41 26.29
CA PHE A 447 0.52 -12.36 25.37
C PHE A 447 1.45 -13.57 25.54
N VAL A 448 1.91 -13.83 26.77
CA VAL A 448 2.80 -14.96 27.06
C VAL A 448 2.13 -16.29 26.68
N ARG A 449 0.84 -16.44 27.00
CA ARG A 449 0.04 -17.62 26.62
C ARG A 449 -0.07 -17.76 25.11
N ALA A 450 -0.33 -16.69 24.36
CA ALA A 450 -0.43 -16.73 22.91
C ALA A 450 0.88 -17.16 22.24
N VAL A 451 2.02 -16.61 22.69
CA VAL A 451 3.35 -17.00 22.19
C VAL A 451 3.64 -18.48 22.45
N LYS A 452 3.30 -18.97 23.65
CA LYS A 452 3.42 -20.38 23.99
C LYS A 452 2.51 -21.27 23.14
N GLU A 453 1.23 -20.95 23.04
CA GLU A 453 0.27 -21.74 22.25
C GLU A 453 0.64 -21.78 20.76
N ALA A 454 1.13 -20.67 20.18
CA ALA A 454 1.62 -20.65 18.80
C ALA A 454 2.80 -21.61 18.55
N THR A 455 3.62 -21.85 19.59
CA THR A 455 4.72 -22.84 19.53
C THR A 455 4.18 -24.28 19.57
N GLU A 456 3.06 -24.50 20.26
CA GLU A 456 2.49 -25.83 20.55
C GLU A 456 1.41 -26.27 19.55
N ARG A 457 0.81 -25.34 18.80
CA ARG A 457 -0.29 -25.59 17.85
C ARG A 457 0.10 -25.27 16.41
N PRO A 458 0.89 -26.15 15.75
CA PRO A 458 1.29 -25.93 14.37
C PRO A 458 0.12 -26.00 13.40
N PHE A 459 0.27 -25.32 12.27
CA PHE A 459 -0.59 -25.50 11.10
C PHE A 459 0.27 -25.49 9.82
N SER A 460 -0.26 -26.06 8.75
CA SER A 460 0.36 -26.02 7.42
C SER A 460 0.20 -24.64 6.80
N SER A 461 0.79 -24.42 5.61
CA SER A 461 0.49 -23.24 4.79
C SER A 461 -1.02 -22.94 4.72
N PHE A 462 -1.38 -21.67 4.95
CA PHE A 462 -2.77 -21.20 4.89
C PHE A 462 -2.87 -19.89 4.12
N ILE A 463 -3.66 -19.90 3.03
CA ILE A 463 -4.04 -18.72 2.27
C ILE A 463 -5.57 -18.56 2.38
N PRO A 464 -6.07 -17.48 2.99
CA PRO A 464 -7.51 -17.22 3.07
C PRO A 464 -8.15 -17.25 1.68
N LYS A 465 -9.36 -17.83 1.58
CA LYS A 465 -10.06 -17.97 0.28
C LYS A 465 -10.22 -16.64 -0.47
N HIS A 466 -10.46 -15.55 0.26
CA HIS A 466 -10.64 -14.22 -0.34
C HIS A 466 -9.34 -13.59 -0.87
N MET A 467 -8.17 -14.11 -0.46
CA MET A 467 -6.83 -13.70 -0.90
C MET A 467 -6.26 -14.60 -2.01
N ARG A 468 -7.10 -15.40 -2.68
CA ARG A 468 -6.71 -16.23 -3.83
C ARG A 468 -7.16 -15.58 -5.12
N PHE A 469 -6.42 -15.79 -6.20
CA PHE A 469 -6.72 -15.17 -7.50
C PHE A 469 -8.16 -15.36 -7.98
N PRO A 470 -8.77 -16.56 -7.90
CA PRO A 470 -10.17 -16.71 -8.32
C PRO A 470 -11.13 -15.73 -7.63
N ALA A 471 -10.91 -15.45 -6.34
CA ALA A 471 -11.74 -14.51 -5.60
C ALA A 471 -11.45 -13.03 -5.97
N ILE A 472 -10.20 -12.72 -6.33
CA ILE A 472 -9.80 -11.40 -6.83
C ILE A 472 -10.39 -11.15 -8.21
N GLU A 473 -10.25 -12.12 -9.11
CA GLU A 473 -10.79 -12.10 -10.47
C GLU A 473 -12.31 -11.96 -10.46
N GLU A 474 -13.01 -12.70 -9.60
CA GLU A 474 -14.46 -12.57 -9.43
C GLU A 474 -14.85 -11.14 -9.00
N ARG A 475 -14.20 -10.61 -7.96
CA ARG A 475 -14.50 -9.25 -7.47
C ARG A 475 -14.17 -8.19 -8.51
N LEU A 476 -13.00 -8.27 -9.12
CA LEU A 476 -12.55 -7.33 -10.14
C LEU A 476 -13.44 -7.37 -11.40
N GLY A 477 -13.80 -8.56 -11.86
CA GLY A 477 -14.75 -8.74 -12.96
C GLY A 477 -16.12 -8.13 -12.64
N LYS A 478 -16.63 -8.31 -11.41
CA LYS A 478 -17.86 -7.67 -10.95
C LYS A 478 -17.73 -6.15 -10.90
N ILE A 479 -16.61 -5.63 -10.40
CA ILE A 479 -16.33 -4.19 -10.33
C ILE A 479 -16.34 -3.59 -11.74
N ILE A 480 -15.59 -4.15 -12.69
CA ILE A 480 -15.48 -3.57 -14.05
C ILE A 480 -16.80 -3.67 -14.82
N ASN A 481 -17.59 -4.73 -14.63
CA ASN A 481 -18.86 -4.91 -15.33
C ASN A 481 -20.07 -4.27 -14.60
N THR A 482 -19.86 -3.58 -13.47
CA THR A 482 -20.92 -2.82 -12.80
C THR A 482 -21.27 -1.58 -13.64
N ASP A 483 -22.56 -1.26 -13.73
CA ASP A 483 -23.03 -0.01 -14.35
C ASP A 483 -22.74 1.20 -13.45
N TRP A 484 -21.48 1.62 -13.46
CA TRP A 484 -21.02 2.80 -12.72
C TRP A 484 -21.58 4.09 -13.27
N LYS A 485 -21.92 4.13 -14.56
CA LYS A 485 -22.55 5.30 -15.16
C LYS A 485 -23.95 5.50 -14.59
N GLY A 486 -24.80 4.47 -14.60
CA GLY A 486 -26.13 4.53 -13.99
C GLY A 486 -26.07 4.91 -12.51
N ARG A 487 -25.15 4.31 -11.74
CA ARG A 487 -24.95 4.69 -10.32
C ARG A 487 -24.53 6.15 -10.14
N ALA A 488 -23.68 6.66 -11.02
CA ALA A 488 -23.30 8.06 -10.98
C ALA A 488 -24.47 8.97 -11.38
N GLU A 489 -25.28 8.59 -12.38
CA GLU A 489 -26.46 9.34 -12.80
C GLU A 489 -27.48 9.47 -11.67
N GLU A 490 -27.77 8.37 -10.96
CA GLU A 490 -28.61 8.36 -9.75
C GLU A 490 -28.07 9.32 -8.69
N LEU A 491 -26.76 9.27 -8.42
CA LEU A 491 -26.12 10.17 -7.46
C LEU A 491 -26.18 11.63 -7.90
N MET A 492 -25.96 11.92 -9.19
CA MET A 492 -26.06 13.29 -9.72
C MET A 492 -27.48 13.83 -9.59
N GLU A 493 -28.48 12.99 -9.82
CA GLU A 493 -29.89 13.37 -9.65
C GLU A 493 -30.23 13.66 -8.18
N GLN A 494 -29.74 12.86 -7.25
CA GLN A 494 -29.89 13.13 -5.81
C GLN A 494 -29.25 14.47 -5.43
N ARG A 495 -28.05 14.78 -5.95
CA ARG A 495 -27.36 16.06 -5.71
C ARG A 495 -28.12 17.25 -6.29
N ARG A 496 -28.65 17.13 -7.51
CA ARG A 496 -29.48 18.19 -8.13
C ARG A 496 -30.75 18.49 -7.34
N LYS A 497 -31.32 17.49 -6.65
CA LYS A 497 -32.47 17.64 -5.75
C LYS A 497 -32.12 18.22 -4.36
N GLY A 498 -30.90 18.73 -4.18
CA GLY A 498 -30.44 19.34 -2.93
C GLY A 498 -29.60 18.42 -2.04
N GLY A 499 -29.22 17.22 -2.52
CA GLY A 499 -28.25 16.37 -1.84
C GLY A 499 -26.83 16.98 -1.83
N PRO A 500 -25.95 16.56 -0.89
CA PRO A 500 -24.61 17.12 -0.76
C PRO A 500 -23.65 16.64 -1.87
N GLY A 501 -22.69 17.51 -2.23
CA GLY A 501 -21.56 17.20 -3.11
C GLY A 501 -21.63 17.87 -4.49
N LYS A 502 -20.50 17.83 -5.22
CA LYS A 502 -20.36 18.45 -6.55
C LYS A 502 -21.15 17.66 -7.62
N VAL A 503 -21.77 18.37 -8.56
CA VAL A 503 -22.41 17.76 -9.74
C VAL A 503 -21.37 17.70 -10.86
N PHE A 504 -21.29 16.55 -11.53
CA PHE A 504 -20.38 16.28 -12.63
C PHE A 504 -21.13 16.03 -13.94
N LEU A 505 -20.45 16.31 -15.06
CA LEU A 505 -20.89 15.86 -16.38
C LEU A 505 -20.42 14.40 -16.57
N LEU A 506 -21.36 13.50 -16.85
CA LEU A 506 -21.10 12.06 -16.96
C LEU A 506 -20.82 11.59 -18.39
#